data_AF-A0A8T4BQQ4-F1
#
_entry.id   AF-A0A8T4BQQ4-F1
#
_cell.length_a   1.000
_cell.length_b   1.000
_cell.length_c   1.000
_cell.angle_alpha   90.00
_cell.angle_beta   90.00
_cell.angle_gamma   90.00
#
_symmetry.space_group_name_H-M   'P 1'
#
loop_
_entity.id
_entity.type
_entity.pdbx_description
1 polymer ?
#
loop_
_entity_poly.entity_id
_entity_poly.type
_entity_poly.pdbx_seq_one_letter_code
_entity_poly.pdbx_strand_id
1 'polypeptide(L)'
;MTEKAIIFDSGTLISFSMNGMLDLIVKLKSIFKGKFLIPEEVKMEIIDKPLKIKRFELEALKLKQLLEEGILELASKNSVNSKELRRKTQEYLDIANNVYSGQKGGIHLIEIGEASCLALSNILSEKGIKNVIAIDERTTRSIVEGPQSLKKFLEQKLHTKLTFNEEKQKIFQNIKFIRSTELAYVAYKKGLVNLKNGQVLDALLYAMKFKGCAISSDEIEAIKRIG
;
A
#
# COMPACT_ATOMS: atom_id res chain seq x y z
N MET A 1 -20.13 -10.49 13.26
CA MET A 1 -19.21 -10.67 12.11
C MET A 1 -17.91 -9.98 12.43
N THR A 2 -16.75 -10.55 12.11
CA THR A 2 -15.46 -9.84 12.29
C THR A 2 -15.36 -8.72 11.26
N GLU A 3 -15.20 -7.48 11.70
CA GLU A 3 -14.98 -6.32 10.83
C GLU A 3 -13.68 -6.51 10.03
N LYS A 4 -13.70 -6.07 8.76
CA LYS A 4 -12.58 -6.22 7.82
C LYS A 4 -12.25 -4.89 7.14
N ALA A 5 -10.96 -4.64 6.91
CA ALA A 5 -10.50 -3.46 6.20
C ALA A 5 -9.38 -3.77 5.20
N ILE A 6 -9.33 -3.01 4.11
CA ILE A 6 -8.15 -2.88 3.24
C ILE A 6 -7.70 -1.43 3.36
N ILE A 7 -6.45 -1.23 3.76
CA ILE A 7 -5.83 0.10 3.85
C ILE A 7 -5.10 0.33 2.55
N PHE A 8 -5.33 1.43 1.85
CA PHE A 8 -4.64 1.74 0.60
C PHE A 8 -3.53 2.76 0.85
N ASP A 9 -2.34 2.47 0.31
CA ASP A 9 -1.27 3.45 0.17
C ASP A 9 -1.48 4.31 -1.09
N SER A 10 -0.66 5.35 -1.20
CA SER A 10 -0.66 6.25 -2.36
C SER A 10 -0.27 5.52 -3.65
N GLY A 11 0.78 4.68 -3.60
CA GLY A 11 1.34 3.99 -4.76
C GLY A 11 0.33 3.08 -5.45
N THR A 12 -0.46 2.32 -4.67
CA THR A 12 -1.53 1.46 -5.19
C THR A 12 -2.58 2.29 -5.92
N LEU A 13 -3.12 3.33 -5.28
CA LEU A 13 -4.21 4.13 -5.87
C LEU A 13 -3.74 4.92 -7.09
N ILE A 14 -2.51 5.42 -7.08
CA ILE A 14 -1.87 6.04 -8.25
C ILE A 14 -1.74 5.02 -9.38
N SER A 15 -1.25 3.81 -9.12
CA SER A 15 -1.11 2.75 -10.13
C SER A 15 -2.44 2.38 -10.78
N PHE A 16 -3.52 2.27 -10.01
CA PHE A 16 -4.87 2.05 -10.55
C PHE A 16 -5.37 3.25 -11.37
N SER A 17 -5.16 4.46 -10.87
CA SER A 17 -5.59 5.70 -11.55
C SER A 17 -4.88 5.90 -12.89
N MET A 18 -3.55 5.74 -12.92
CA MET A 18 -2.73 5.91 -14.12
C MET A 18 -2.99 4.85 -15.20
N ASN A 19 -3.59 3.72 -14.83
CA ASN A 19 -4.03 2.70 -15.77
C ASN A 19 -5.50 2.82 -16.17
N GLY A 20 -6.24 3.82 -15.67
CA GLY A 20 -7.68 3.93 -15.90
C GLY A 20 -8.49 2.81 -15.27
N MET A 21 -7.96 2.15 -14.23
CA MET A 21 -8.52 0.95 -13.61
C MET A 21 -9.29 1.22 -12.30
N LEU A 22 -9.60 2.48 -11.96
CA LEU A 22 -10.34 2.82 -10.74
C LEU A 22 -11.72 2.15 -10.64
N ASP A 23 -12.36 1.86 -11.78
CA ASP A 23 -13.61 1.06 -11.82
C ASP A 23 -13.45 -0.33 -11.17
N LEU A 24 -12.26 -0.92 -11.24
CA LEU A 24 -12.00 -2.20 -10.55
C LEU A 24 -12.04 -2.04 -9.02
N ILE A 25 -11.63 -0.88 -8.48
CA ILE A 25 -11.74 -0.60 -7.04
C ILE A 25 -13.21 -0.52 -6.62
N VAL A 26 -14.05 0.14 -7.42
CA VAL A 26 -15.51 0.22 -7.19
C VAL A 26 -16.13 -1.18 -7.21
N LYS A 27 -15.81 -1.99 -8.22
CA LYS A 27 -16.30 -3.36 -8.34
C LYS A 27 -15.80 -4.28 -7.23
N LEU A 28 -14.56 -4.10 -6.77
CA LEU A 28 -14.03 -4.84 -5.62
C LEU A 28 -14.78 -4.46 -4.34
N LYS A 29 -15.08 -3.17 -4.15
CA LYS A 29 -15.87 -2.69 -3.01
C LYS A 29 -17.27 -3.29 -2.97
N SER A 30 -17.93 -3.46 -4.12
CA SER A 30 -19.30 -4.02 -4.16
C SER A 30 -19.38 -5.48 -3.67
N ILE A 31 -18.30 -6.25 -3.83
CA ILE A 31 -18.22 -7.64 -3.35
C ILE A 31 -17.53 -7.78 -1.99
N PHE A 32 -16.76 -6.78 -1.56
CA PHE A 32 -16.04 -6.79 -0.29
C PHE A 32 -16.89 -6.23 0.85
N LYS A 33 -17.35 -7.11 1.74
CA LYS A 33 -18.11 -6.76 2.96
C LYS A 33 -17.22 -6.16 4.06
N GLY A 34 -16.49 -5.09 3.73
CA GLY A 34 -15.58 -4.40 4.63
C GLY A 34 -15.28 -2.98 4.15
N LYS A 35 -14.33 -2.33 4.80
CA LYS A 35 -13.97 -0.93 4.55
C LYS A 35 -12.72 -0.80 3.70
N PHE A 36 -12.71 0.18 2.80
CA PHE A 36 -11.49 0.59 2.11
C PHE A 36 -11.07 1.91 2.73
N LEU A 37 -9.94 1.90 3.41
CA LEU A 37 -9.50 2.99 4.27
C LEU A 37 -8.26 3.66 3.68
N ILE A 38 -8.19 4.97 3.80
CA ILE A 38 -6.98 5.74 3.56
C ILE A 38 -6.68 6.67 4.76
N PRO A 39 -5.41 6.82 5.15
CA PRO A 39 -4.98 7.90 6.04
C PRO A 39 -5.12 9.28 5.41
N GLU A 40 -5.08 10.33 6.21
CA GLU A 40 -5.11 11.72 5.71
C GLU A 40 -3.87 12.04 4.89
N GLU A 41 -2.72 11.48 5.27
CA GLU A 41 -1.45 11.63 4.56
C GLU A 41 -1.53 11.12 3.12
N VAL A 42 -2.19 9.97 2.93
CA VAL A 42 -2.45 9.40 1.60
C VAL A 42 -3.41 10.29 0.81
N LYS A 43 -4.51 10.76 1.42
CA LYS A 43 -5.42 11.73 0.77
C LYS A 43 -4.67 12.97 0.30
N MET A 44 -3.78 13.54 1.13
CA MET A 44 -3.00 14.71 0.76
C MET A 44 -2.11 14.44 -0.45
N GLU A 45 -1.51 13.25 -0.51
CA GLU A 45 -0.59 12.86 -1.58
C GLU A 45 -1.31 12.60 -2.92
N ILE A 46 -2.47 11.93 -2.89
CA ILE A 46 -3.15 11.49 -4.12
C ILE A 46 -4.26 12.43 -4.59
N ILE A 47 -4.77 13.30 -3.72
CA ILE A 47 -5.84 14.26 -4.05
C ILE A 47 -5.38 15.71 -3.84
N ASP A 48 -5.02 16.11 -2.63
CA ASP A 48 -4.89 17.55 -2.32
C ASP A 48 -3.69 18.21 -3.03
N LYS A 49 -2.56 17.51 -3.13
CA LYS A 49 -1.39 17.98 -3.89
C LYS A 49 -1.64 17.93 -5.40
N PRO A 50 -2.10 16.80 -6.00
CA PRO A 50 -2.17 16.73 -7.45
C PRO A 50 -3.33 17.54 -8.06
N LEU A 51 -4.38 17.89 -7.29
CA LEU A 51 -5.39 18.89 -7.71
C LEU A 51 -4.78 20.26 -8.04
N LYS A 52 -3.63 20.61 -7.44
CA LYS A 52 -2.94 21.87 -7.71
C LYS A 52 -2.01 21.78 -8.94
N ILE A 53 -1.85 20.59 -9.52
CA ILE A 53 -0.93 20.33 -10.64
C ILE A 53 -1.77 19.97 -11.86
N LYS A 54 -1.80 20.85 -12.87
CA LYS A 54 -2.66 20.69 -14.07
C LYS A 54 -2.52 19.33 -14.76
N ARG A 55 -1.33 18.75 -14.76
CA ARG A 55 -1.04 17.43 -15.35
C ARG A 55 -1.79 16.28 -14.65
N PHE A 56 -2.06 16.39 -13.35
CA PHE A 56 -2.61 15.30 -12.52
C PHE A 56 -4.00 15.61 -11.96
N GLU A 57 -4.59 16.72 -12.37
CA GLU A 57 -5.85 17.23 -11.84
C GLU A 57 -7.00 16.24 -12.11
N LEU A 58 -7.04 15.62 -13.30
CA LEU A 58 -8.07 14.65 -13.67
C LEU A 58 -8.02 13.38 -12.82
N GLU A 59 -6.83 12.82 -12.62
CA GLU A 59 -6.60 11.64 -11.79
C GLU A 59 -7.00 11.90 -10.34
N ALA A 60 -6.68 13.09 -9.83
CA ALA A 60 -7.04 13.51 -8.48
C ALA A 60 -8.56 13.71 -8.31
N LEU A 61 -9.23 14.27 -9.32
CA LEU A 61 -10.69 14.42 -9.32
C LEU A 61 -11.40 13.05 -9.29
N LYS A 62 -10.92 12.07 -10.06
CA LYS A 62 -11.46 10.70 -10.04
C LYS A 62 -11.28 10.02 -8.67
N LEU A 63 -10.12 10.19 -8.05
CA LEU A 63 -9.87 9.66 -6.70
C LEU A 63 -10.71 10.36 -5.63
N LYS A 64 -10.89 11.68 -5.76
CA LYS A 64 -11.77 12.47 -4.90
C LYS A 64 -13.22 11.99 -4.99
N GLN A 65 -13.69 11.67 -6.20
CA GLN A 65 -15.03 11.10 -6.40
C GLN A 65 -15.21 9.79 -5.63
N LEU A 66 -14.23 8.87 -5.65
CA LEU A 66 -14.31 7.63 -4.85
C LEU A 66 -14.45 7.88 -3.34
N LEU A 67 -13.85 8.97 -2.84
CA LEU A 67 -13.95 9.37 -1.44
C LEU A 67 -15.32 9.96 -1.11
N GLU A 68 -15.88 10.77 -2.01
CA GLU A 68 -17.20 11.40 -1.88
C GLU A 68 -18.34 10.36 -1.96
N GLU A 69 -18.18 9.34 -2.80
CA GLU A 69 -19.11 8.21 -2.94
C GLU A 69 -19.01 7.18 -1.81
N GLY A 70 -18.04 7.33 -0.89
CA GLY A 70 -17.82 6.39 0.22
C GLY A 70 -17.26 5.02 -0.22
N ILE A 71 -16.72 4.93 -1.44
CA ILE A 71 -15.98 3.76 -1.88
C ILE A 71 -14.66 3.66 -1.11
N LEU A 72 -13.93 4.78 -1.04
CA LEU A 72 -12.83 5.00 -0.12
C LEU A 72 -13.33 5.81 1.08
N GLU A 73 -12.79 5.54 2.26
CA GLU A 73 -13.15 6.24 3.48
C GLU A 73 -11.90 6.72 4.21
N LEU A 74 -11.95 7.93 4.77
CA LEU A 74 -10.90 8.42 5.65
C LEU A 74 -10.92 7.63 6.96
N ALA A 75 -9.74 7.20 7.41
CA ALA A 75 -9.60 6.52 8.69
C ALA A 75 -10.12 7.38 9.86
N SER A 76 -9.96 8.70 9.78
CA SER A 76 -10.45 9.68 10.77
C SER A 76 -11.97 9.69 10.94
N LYS A 77 -12.73 9.32 9.90
CA LYS A 77 -14.20 9.19 9.96
C LYS A 77 -14.65 7.86 10.55
N ASN A 78 -13.73 6.90 10.62
CA ASN A 78 -13.94 5.62 11.27
C ASN A 78 -13.58 5.74 12.76
N SER A 79 -13.83 4.73 13.58
CA SER A 79 -13.58 4.74 15.04
C SER A 79 -12.09 4.84 15.43
N VAL A 80 -11.25 5.46 14.59
CA VAL A 80 -9.83 5.73 14.78
C VAL A 80 -9.65 7.18 15.20
N ASN A 81 -9.04 7.39 16.36
CA ASN A 81 -8.74 8.71 16.86
C ASN A 81 -7.61 9.34 16.02
N SER A 82 -7.86 10.51 15.43
CA SER A 82 -6.90 11.19 14.55
C SER A 82 -5.60 11.59 15.25
N LYS A 83 -5.65 11.99 16.53
CA LYS A 83 -4.45 12.31 17.32
C LYS A 83 -3.62 11.07 17.59
N GLU A 84 -4.28 9.96 17.91
CA GLU A 84 -3.64 8.66 18.12
C GLU A 84 -2.95 8.17 16.84
N LEU A 85 -3.67 8.23 15.70
CA LEU A 85 -3.11 7.86 14.40
C LEU A 85 -1.86 8.69 14.09
N ARG A 86 -1.93 10.02 14.21
CA ARG A 86 -0.79 10.90 13.95
C ARG A 86 0.41 10.58 14.84
N ARG A 87 0.18 10.29 16.13
CA ARG A 87 1.24 9.91 17.07
C ARG A 87 1.89 8.59 16.65
N LYS A 88 1.10 7.56 16.37
CA LYS A 88 1.62 6.26 15.90
C LYS A 88 2.28 6.37 14.53
N THR A 89 1.79 7.23 13.63
CA THR A 89 2.45 7.49 12.34
C THR A 89 3.88 7.99 12.54
N GLN A 90 4.08 8.98 13.41
CA GLN A 90 5.42 9.50 13.69
C GLN A 90 6.32 8.43 14.34
N GLU A 91 5.77 7.67 15.30
CA GLU A 91 6.46 6.55 15.94
C GLU A 91 6.93 5.50 14.90
N TYR A 92 6.05 5.09 13.98
CA TYR A 92 6.38 4.12 12.94
C TYR A 92 7.40 4.67 11.95
N LEU A 93 7.28 5.95 11.57
CA LEU A 93 8.24 6.62 10.67
C LEU A 93 9.63 6.65 11.29
N ASP A 94 9.73 7.10 12.54
CA ASP A 94 11.00 7.21 13.27
C ASP A 94 11.63 5.83 13.49
N ILE A 95 10.82 4.83 13.87
CA ILE A 95 11.30 3.47 14.09
C ILE A 95 11.79 2.87 12.77
N ALA A 96 11.01 2.93 11.69
CA ALA A 96 11.37 2.38 10.38
C ALA A 96 12.70 2.95 9.89
N ASN A 97 12.84 4.27 9.93
CA ASN A 97 14.05 4.98 9.48
C ASN A 97 15.26 4.82 10.43
N ASN A 98 15.10 4.07 11.52
CA ASN A 98 16.17 3.71 12.44
C ASN A 98 16.25 2.20 12.73
N VAL A 99 15.58 1.35 11.92
CA VAL A 99 15.73 -0.13 11.98
C VAL A 99 17.13 -0.53 11.52
N TYR A 100 17.62 0.10 10.46
CA TYR A 100 18.99 -0.05 9.99
C TYR A 100 19.79 1.22 10.28
N SER A 101 21.04 1.06 10.67
CA SER A 101 21.94 2.18 10.91
C SER A 101 23.32 1.91 10.34
N GLY A 102 23.88 2.90 9.66
CA GLY A 102 25.27 2.91 9.19
C GLY A 102 26.13 3.84 10.04
N GLN A 103 27.32 4.18 9.55
CA GLN A 103 28.23 5.09 10.24
C GLN A 103 27.64 6.50 10.45
N LYS A 104 26.75 6.95 9.55
CA LYS A 104 26.13 8.29 9.59
C LYS A 104 24.75 8.31 10.28
N GLY A 105 24.36 7.22 10.96
CA GLY A 105 23.08 7.10 11.65
C GLY A 105 22.04 6.25 10.91
N GLY A 106 20.77 6.50 11.20
CA GLY A 106 19.63 5.78 10.64
C GLY A 106 19.55 5.90 9.11
N ILE A 107 19.10 4.82 8.46
CA ILE A 107 18.84 4.82 7.02
C ILE A 107 17.39 5.22 6.80
N HIS A 108 17.16 6.27 6.02
CA HIS A 108 15.82 6.64 5.57
C HIS A 108 15.29 5.56 4.61
N LEU A 109 14.15 4.96 4.95
CA LEU A 109 13.55 3.85 4.21
C LEU A 109 12.16 4.17 3.69
N ILE A 110 11.33 4.84 4.50
CA ILE A 110 9.92 5.03 4.22
C ILE A 110 9.49 6.49 4.43
N GLU A 111 8.42 6.86 3.74
CA GLU A 111 7.79 8.17 3.84
C GLU A 111 6.58 8.19 4.78
N ILE A 112 6.11 9.39 5.13
CA ILE A 112 4.99 9.58 6.06
C ILE A 112 3.70 8.88 5.60
N GLY A 113 3.44 8.82 4.29
CA GLY A 113 2.27 8.14 3.73
C GLY A 113 2.29 6.64 4.05
N GLU A 114 3.44 6.00 3.85
CA GLU A 114 3.63 4.57 4.14
C GLU A 114 3.58 4.29 5.65
N ALA A 115 4.25 5.12 6.45
CA ALA A 115 4.22 5.03 7.90
C ALA A 115 2.80 5.17 8.45
N SER A 116 1.97 6.03 7.85
CA SER A 116 0.57 6.20 8.26
C SER A 116 -0.29 4.97 7.98
N CYS A 117 -0.02 4.24 6.89
CA CYS A 117 -0.68 2.97 6.60
C CYS A 117 -0.29 1.87 7.60
N LEU A 118 1.00 1.78 7.96
CA LEU A 118 1.48 0.83 8.97
C LEU A 118 0.87 1.11 10.34
N ALA A 119 0.88 2.38 10.77
CA ALA A 119 0.27 2.82 12.01
C ALA A 119 -1.24 2.52 12.06
N LEU A 120 -1.95 2.79 10.97
CA LEU A 120 -3.38 2.48 10.86
C LEU A 120 -3.65 0.98 10.97
N SER A 121 -2.85 0.14 10.28
CA SER A 121 -2.98 -1.32 10.36
C SER A 121 -2.80 -1.83 11.78
N ASN A 122 -1.84 -1.28 12.51
CA ASN A 122 -1.61 -1.62 13.91
C ASN A 122 -2.80 -1.22 14.80
N ILE A 123 -3.32 0.01 14.68
CA ILE A 123 -4.51 0.45 15.46
C ILE A 123 -5.73 -0.42 15.19
N LEU A 124 -5.98 -0.78 13.92
CA LEU A 124 -7.10 -1.64 13.55
C LEU A 124 -6.92 -3.04 14.14
N SER A 125 -5.69 -3.56 14.14
CA SER A 125 -5.38 -4.86 14.72
C SER A 125 -5.56 -4.89 16.24
N GLU A 126 -5.13 -3.83 16.94
CA GLU A 126 -5.37 -3.64 18.38
C GLU A 126 -6.87 -3.61 18.72
N LYS A 127 -7.71 -3.14 17.78
CA LYS A 127 -9.18 -3.15 17.87
C LYS A 127 -9.83 -4.46 17.43
N GLY A 128 -9.05 -5.48 17.08
CA GLY A 128 -9.55 -6.78 16.62
C GLY A 128 -10.11 -6.78 15.19
N ILE A 129 -9.86 -5.73 14.40
CA ILE A 129 -10.32 -5.60 13.02
C ILE A 129 -9.30 -6.28 12.10
N LYS A 130 -9.76 -7.27 11.32
CA LYS A 130 -8.89 -7.98 10.37
C LYS A 130 -8.56 -7.05 9.19
N ASN A 131 -7.28 -6.78 8.97
CA ASN A 131 -6.88 -5.82 7.96
C ASN A 131 -5.66 -6.29 7.15
N VAL A 132 -5.50 -5.68 5.98
CA VAL A 132 -4.36 -5.85 5.06
C VAL A 132 -4.06 -4.47 4.46
N ILE A 133 -2.78 -4.20 4.20
CA ILE A 133 -2.34 -2.97 3.54
C ILE A 133 -2.10 -3.26 2.06
N ALA A 134 -2.81 -2.55 1.20
CA ALA A 134 -2.52 -2.48 -0.22
C ALA A 134 -1.34 -1.53 -0.44
N ILE A 135 -0.17 -2.06 -0.78
CA ILE A 135 1.07 -1.29 -0.98
C ILE A 135 1.95 -1.91 -2.06
N ASP A 136 2.47 -1.05 -2.92
CA ASP A 136 3.32 -1.44 -4.04
C ASP A 136 4.82 -1.27 -3.73
N GLU A 137 5.18 -0.40 -2.78
CA GLU A 137 6.57 -0.09 -2.46
C GLU A 137 7.27 -1.28 -1.79
N ARG A 138 8.33 -1.74 -2.46
CA ARG A 138 9.10 -2.92 -2.04
C ARG A 138 9.81 -2.70 -0.72
N THR A 139 10.31 -1.49 -0.49
CA THR A 139 11.12 -1.18 0.71
C THR A 139 10.29 -1.36 1.97
N THR A 140 9.10 -0.74 2.03
CA THR A 140 8.16 -0.84 3.15
C THR A 140 7.79 -2.28 3.47
N ARG A 141 7.43 -3.06 2.44
CA ARG A 141 7.15 -4.48 2.62
C ARG A 141 8.35 -5.27 3.13
N SER A 142 9.53 -5.03 2.58
CA SER A 142 10.73 -5.81 2.90
C SER A 142 11.21 -5.60 4.34
N ILE A 143 10.91 -4.45 4.96
CA ILE A 143 11.16 -4.24 6.41
C ILE A 143 10.38 -5.25 7.26
N VAL A 144 9.19 -5.65 6.79
CA VAL A 144 8.29 -6.55 7.50
C VAL A 144 8.49 -8.00 7.09
N GLU A 145 8.44 -8.29 5.78
CA GLU A 145 8.41 -9.64 5.22
C GLU A 145 9.80 -10.29 5.16
N GLY A 146 10.87 -9.48 5.06
CA GLY A 146 12.22 -10.00 4.84
C GLY A 146 13.32 -9.02 5.27
N PRO A 147 13.38 -8.60 6.56
CA PRO A 147 14.30 -7.56 7.01
C PRO A 147 15.78 -7.91 6.78
N GLN A 148 16.17 -9.17 6.96
CA GLN A 148 17.55 -9.60 6.71
C GLN A 148 17.94 -9.52 5.23
N SER A 149 17.01 -9.83 4.33
CA SER A 149 17.21 -9.68 2.89
C SER A 149 17.32 -8.21 2.50
N LEU A 150 16.49 -7.35 3.09
CA LEU A 150 16.58 -5.90 2.89
C LEU A 150 17.91 -5.34 3.37
N LYS A 151 18.38 -5.76 4.56
CA LYS A 151 19.69 -5.38 5.10
C LYS A 151 20.81 -5.66 4.10
N LYS A 152 20.90 -6.90 3.61
CA LYS A 152 21.93 -7.31 2.63
C LYS A 152 21.87 -6.46 1.36
N PHE A 153 20.66 -6.20 0.86
CA PHE A 153 20.46 -5.35 -0.30
C PHE A 153 20.94 -3.91 -0.06
N LEU A 154 20.61 -3.33 1.09
CA LEU A 154 21.06 -1.98 1.47
C LEU A 154 22.58 -1.93 1.65
N GLU A 155 23.19 -2.93 2.28
CA GLU A 155 24.65 -3.02 2.45
C GLU A 155 25.37 -3.08 1.09
N GLN A 156 24.83 -3.83 0.13
CA GLN A 156 25.37 -3.89 -1.24
C GLN A 156 25.24 -2.55 -1.96
N LYS A 157 24.08 -1.89 -1.85
CA LYS A 157 23.80 -0.62 -2.53
C LYS A 157 24.59 0.57 -1.94
N LEU A 158 24.75 0.59 -0.62
CA LEU A 158 25.42 1.67 0.11
C LEU A 158 26.91 1.40 0.32
N HIS A 159 27.41 0.23 -0.08
CA HIS A 159 28.79 -0.22 0.15
C HIS A 159 29.25 -0.05 1.61
N THR A 160 28.33 -0.22 2.57
CA THR A 160 28.53 0.04 3.98
C THR A 160 27.86 -1.05 4.81
N LYS A 161 28.55 -1.58 5.82
CA LYS A 161 27.94 -2.52 6.78
C LYS A 161 26.89 -1.80 7.63
N LEU A 162 25.74 -2.44 7.82
CA LEU A 162 24.64 -1.89 8.60
C LEU A 162 24.46 -2.68 9.89
N THR A 163 24.08 -1.98 10.95
CA THR A 163 23.54 -2.59 12.17
C THR A 163 22.03 -2.73 12.01
N PHE A 164 21.49 -3.86 12.45
CA PHE A 164 20.05 -4.15 12.42
C PHE A 164 19.51 -4.17 13.85
N ASN A 165 18.43 -3.45 14.10
CA ASN A 165 17.76 -3.41 15.39
C ASN A 165 16.51 -4.30 15.37
N GLU A 166 16.64 -5.49 15.93
CA GLU A 166 15.55 -6.48 16.01
C GLU A 166 14.36 -5.98 16.82
N GLU A 167 14.59 -5.35 17.98
CA GLU A 167 13.52 -4.83 18.84
C GLU A 167 12.65 -3.80 18.10
N LYS A 168 13.28 -2.90 17.34
CA LYS A 168 12.58 -1.95 16.48
C LYS A 168 11.80 -2.63 15.37
N GLN A 169 12.30 -3.73 14.82
CA GLN A 169 11.60 -4.45 13.76
C GLN A 169 10.35 -5.17 14.28
N LYS A 170 10.31 -5.58 15.55
CA LYS A 170 9.17 -6.32 16.13
C LYS A 170 7.84 -5.57 16.03
N ILE A 171 7.85 -4.23 15.99
CA ILE A 171 6.60 -3.46 15.89
C ILE A 171 5.84 -3.75 14.60
N PHE A 172 6.54 -4.16 13.54
CA PHE A 172 5.95 -4.43 12.23
C PHE A 172 5.42 -5.87 12.11
N GLN A 173 5.54 -6.68 13.17
CA GLN A 173 5.06 -8.06 13.15
C GLN A 173 3.55 -8.11 12.92
N ASN A 174 3.11 -9.17 12.22
CA ASN A 174 1.71 -9.46 11.90
C ASN A 174 1.02 -8.47 10.94
N ILE A 175 1.75 -7.50 10.37
CA ILE A 175 1.24 -6.68 9.27
C ILE A 175 1.20 -7.54 8.01
N LYS A 176 0.08 -7.48 7.29
CA LYS A 176 -0.15 -8.20 6.03
C LYS A 176 -0.22 -7.22 4.89
N PHE A 177 0.32 -7.62 3.75
CA PHE A 177 0.31 -6.82 2.54
C PHE A 177 -0.44 -7.51 1.41
N ILE A 178 -0.92 -6.70 0.49
CA ILE A 178 -1.38 -7.08 -0.83
C ILE A 178 -0.89 -6.01 -1.82
N ARG A 179 -0.50 -6.38 -3.03
CA ARG A 179 -0.10 -5.42 -4.07
C ARG A 179 -1.25 -5.02 -4.96
N SER A 180 -1.08 -3.95 -5.73
CA SER A 180 -2.00 -3.59 -6.83
C SER A 180 -2.15 -4.71 -7.86
N THR A 181 -1.06 -5.42 -8.18
CA THR A 181 -1.05 -6.61 -9.05
C THR A 181 -1.93 -7.75 -8.51
N GLU A 182 -1.83 -8.03 -7.22
CA GLU A 182 -2.63 -9.07 -6.56
C GLU A 182 -4.10 -8.65 -6.45
N LEU A 183 -4.39 -7.36 -6.19
CA LEU A 183 -5.76 -6.83 -6.27
C LEU A 183 -6.35 -6.94 -7.67
N ALA A 184 -5.56 -6.65 -8.72
CA ALA A 184 -5.98 -6.82 -10.11
C ALA A 184 -6.24 -8.30 -10.44
N TYR A 185 -5.38 -9.21 -9.96
CA TYR A 185 -5.61 -10.66 -10.06
C TYR A 185 -6.90 -11.08 -9.37
N VAL A 186 -7.18 -10.59 -8.16
CA VAL A 186 -8.43 -10.88 -7.45
C VAL A 186 -9.64 -10.38 -8.25
N ALA A 187 -9.57 -9.16 -8.81
CA ALA A 187 -10.65 -8.63 -9.65
C ALA A 187 -10.89 -9.49 -10.90
N TYR A 188 -9.81 -9.94 -11.56
CA TYR A 188 -9.86 -10.86 -12.69
C TYR A 188 -10.52 -12.20 -12.30
N LYS A 189 -10.04 -12.84 -11.24
CA LYS A 189 -10.56 -14.13 -10.74
C LYS A 189 -12.02 -14.06 -10.32
N LYS A 190 -12.50 -12.89 -9.91
CA LYS A 190 -13.91 -12.64 -9.54
C LYS A 190 -14.79 -12.23 -10.72
N GLY A 191 -14.26 -12.23 -11.95
CA GLY A 191 -15.03 -11.87 -13.15
C GLY A 191 -15.42 -10.40 -13.21
N LEU A 192 -14.71 -9.51 -12.49
CA LEU A 192 -14.99 -8.07 -12.46
C LEU A 192 -14.40 -7.32 -13.67
N VAL A 193 -13.50 -7.98 -14.40
CA VAL A 193 -12.84 -7.45 -15.59
C VAL A 193 -13.68 -7.83 -16.82
N ASN A 194 -14.16 -6.81 -17.54
CA ASN A 194 -15.10 -6.99 -18.67
C ASN A 194 -14.42 -7.32 -20.02
N LEU A 195 -13.12 -7.64 -20.00
CA LEU A 195 -12.36 -8.01 -21.19
C LEU A 195 -12.43 -9.53 -21.38
N LYS A 196 -12.97 -9.98 -22.52
CA LYS A 196 -13.25 -11.40 -22.79
C LYS A 196 -12.21 -12.09 -23.67
N ASN A 197 -11.35 -11.34 -24.35
CA ASN A 197 -10.43 -11.86 -25.36
C ASN A 197 -8.97 -11.52 -25.04
N GLY A 198 -8.06 -12.44 -25.38
CA GLY A 198 -6.61 -12.26 -25.23
C GLY A 198 -6.06 -12.65 -23.86
N GLN A 199 -4.77 -12.37 -23.63
CA GLN A 199 -4.07 -12.63 -22.36
C GLN A 199 -4.39 -11.53 -21.34
N VAL A 200 -5.67 -11.40 -20.97
CA VAL A 200 -6.18 -10.30 -20.12
C VAL A 200 -5.45 -10.22 -18.79
N LEU A 201 -5.24 -11.37 -18.13
CA LEU A 201 -4.52 -11.40 -16.85
C LEU A 201 -3.08 -10.91 -16.99
N ASP A 202 -2.39 -11.32 -18.04
CA ASP A 202 -1.02 -10.89 -18.34
C ASP A 202 -0.96 -9.36 -18.53
N ALA A 203 -1.86 -8.84 -19.38
CA ALA A 203 -1.96 -7.41 -19.65
C ALA A 203 -2.23 -6.59 -18.39
N LEU A 204 -3.10 -7.06 -17.49
CA LEU A 204 -3.38 -6.39 -16.21
C LEU A 204 -2.15 -6.36 -15.30
N LEU A 205 -1.43 -7.48 -15.17
CA LEU A 205 -0.28 -7.58 -14.29
C LEU A 205 0.89 -6.71 -14.79
N TYR A 206 1.15 -6.73 -16.10
CA TYR A 206 2.18 -5.86 -16.70
C TYR A 206 1.78 -4.38 -16.68
N ALA A 207 0.49 -4.04 -16.84
CA ALA A 207 0.01 -2.67 -16.70
C ALA A 207 0.29 -2.12 -15.28
N MET A 208 0.07 -2.92 -14.23
CA MET A 208 0.42 -2.52 -12.86
C MET A 208 1.94 -2.40 -12.68
N LYS A 209 2.72 -3.38 -13.17
CA LYS A 209 4.20 -3.34 -13.13
C LYS A 209 4.75 -2.05 -13.74
N PHE A 210 4.29 -1.69 -14.95
CA PHE A 210 4.80 -0.53 -15.67
C PHE A 210 4.29 0.82 -15.14
N LYS A 211 3.32 0.83 -14.21
CA LYS A 211 2.83 2.05 -13.55
C LYS A 211 3.25 2.21 -12.09
N GLY A 212 4.17 1.38 -11.60
CA GLY A 212 4.82 1.60 -10.30
C GLY A 212 4.76 0.43 -9.33
N CYS A 213 4.04 -0.65 -9.66
CA CYS A 213 4.06 -1.84 -8.80
C CYS A 213 5.41 -2.54 -8.85
N ALA A 214 6.10 -2.64 -7.70
CA ALA A 214 7.35 -3.37 -7.59
C ALA A 214 7.09 -4.90 -7.61
N ILE A 215 7.07 -5.46 -8.80
CA ILE A 215 6.94 -6.90 -9.07
C ILE A 215 7.93 -7.33 -10.16
N SER A 216 8.56 -8.50 -9.99
CA SER A 216 9.42 -9.11 -11.01
C SER A 216 8.60 -9.84 -12.09
N SER A 217 9.21 -10.11 -13.24
CA SER A 217 8.53 -10.91 -14.27
C SER A 217 8.29 -12.35 -13.81
N ASP A 218 9.20 -12.92 -13.03
CA ASP A 218 9.04 -14.27 -12.47
C ASP A 218 7.85 -14.36 -11.51
N GLU A 219 7.62 -13.32 -10.70
CA GLU A 219 6.43 -13.23 -9.84
C GLU A 219 5.14 -13.11 -10.66
N ILE A 220 5.15 -12.38 -11.77
CA ILE A 220 3.99 -12.30 -12.68
C ILE A 220 3.69 -13.69 -13.25
N GLU A 221 4.70 -14.42 -13.71
CA GLU A 221 4.52 -15.79 -14.20
C GLU A 221 4.03 -16.73 -13.09
N ALA A 222 4.49 -16.56 -11.85
CA ALA A 222 3.97 -17.33 -10.72
C ALA A 222 2.47 -17.04 -10.47
N ILE A 223 2.04 -15.79 -10.51
CA ILE A 223 0.62 -15.42 -10.38
C ILE A 223 -0.22 -16.05 -11.51
N LYS A 224 0.28 -16.00 -12.74
CA LYS A 224 -0.40 -16.57 -13.92
C LYS A 224 -0.60 -18.08 -13.81
N ARG A 225 0.33 -18.81 -13.20
CA ARG A 225 0.20 -20.27 -12.98
C ARG A 225 -0.85 -20.66 -11.93
N ILE A 226 -1.20 -19.73 -11.03
CA ILE A 226 -2.19 -19.95 -9.97
C ILE A 226 -3.62 -19.58 -10.44
N GLY A 227 -3.72 -18.73 -11.46
CA GLY A 227 -4.98 -18.32 -12.11
C GLY A 227 -5.53 -19.40 -13.02
#